data_AF-A0A533V8Q4-F1
#
_entry.id   AF-A0A533V8Q4-F1
#
_cell.length_a   1.000
_cell.length_b   1.000
_cell.length_c   1.000
_cell.angle_alpha   90.00
_cell.angle_beta   90.00
_cell.angle_gamma   90.00
#
_symmetry.space_group_name_H-M   'P 1'
#
loop_
_entity.id
_entity.type
_entity.pdbx_description
1 polymer ?
#
loop_
_entity_poly.entity_id
_entity_poly.type
_entity_poly.pdbx_seq_one_letter_code
_entity_poly.pdbx_strand_id
1 'polypeptide(L)'
;MKIPNEIQEFLDEKVDSDSKLALIGCRATNSEISYGCCEYDIAVLGTNDLDLGNKVTYLRSSTLEFLNFPNYSHHDISLFNMIELESKATYHLLKSPRSIPKVDVKGMFIAGGKKKVVDSLFRVSKNTDKTELNSALNLKIAAYDLIEGILLISKTRPMPIHELNQLRQLEIHKDFINEAIQACIECLGIERATRTIMNRSIKAMKEILKERYDIELLSSKIQFLLEHGLLADCYYYIGKLVCKHLENRDHAFQINYHKLNTIALDLTSDYEYINKMSELLKLCCKKILKN
;
A
#
# COMPACT_ATOMS: atom_id res chain seq x y z
N MET A 1 9.35 -12.19 16.13
CA MET A 1 9.10 -10.87 16.74
C MET A 1 8.31 -11.08 18.03
N LYS A 2 8.57 -10.29 19.09
CA LYS A 2 7.74 -10.28 20.30
C LYS A 2 6.88 -9.02 20.31
N ILE A 3 5.57 -9.17 20.49
CA ILE A 3 4.65 -8.04 20.63
C ILE A 3 4.94 -7.34 21.97
N PRO A 4 4.98 -5.99 22.03
CA PRO A 4 5.15 -5.25 23.28
C PRO A 4 4.12 -5.67 24.33
N ASN A 5 4.53 -5.75 25.60
CA ASN A 5 3.64 -6.14 26.70
C ASN A 5 2.41 -5.22 26.80
N GLU A 6 2.57 -3.91 26.56
CA GLU A 6 1.44 -2.96 26.57
C GLU A 6 0.35 -3.30 25.55
N ILE A 7 0.74 -3.86 24.39
CA ILE A 7 -0.21 -4.29 23.36
C ILE A 7 -0.93 -5.55 23.83
N GLN A 8 -0.20 -6.51 24.38
CA GLN A 8 -0.80 -7.74 24.90
C GLN A 8 -1.80 -7.43 26.04
N GLU A 9 -1.43 -6.55 26.97
CA GLU A 9 -2.30 -6.11 28.06
C GLU A 9 -3.57 -5.42 27.52
N PHE A 10 -3.44 -4.56 26.51
CA PHE A 10 -4.57 -3.91 25.87
C PHE A 10 -5.51 -4.92 25.18
N LEU A 11 -4.96 -5.87 24.43
CA LEU A 11 -5.75 -6.90 23.74
C LEU A 11 -6.45 -7.83 24.74
N ASP A 12 -5.77 -8.23 25.81
CA ASP A 12 -6.35 -9.05 26.87
C ASP A 12 -7.51 -8.36 27.61
N GLU A 13 -7.49 -7.02 27.75
CA GLU A 13 -8.53 -6.25 28.45
C GLU A 13 -9.73 -5.93 27.55
N LYS A 14 -9.48 -5.59 26.28
CA LYS A 14 -10.49 -4.96 25.41
C LYS A 14 -11.11 -5.88 24.38
N VAL A 15 -10.51 -7.03 24.10
CA VAL A 15 -10.98 -7.93 23.04
C VAL A 15 -11.58 -9.18 23.67
N ASP A 16 -12.81 -9.46 23.29
CA ASP A 16 -13.54 -10.64 23.75
C ASP A 16 -12.76 -11.93 23.44
N SER A 17 -12.85 -12.92 24.32
CA SER A 17 -12.06 -14.15 24.24
C SER A 17 -12.33 -14.96 22.97
N ASP A 18 -13.48 -14.74 22.32
CA ASP A 18 -13.92 -15.46 21.13
C ASP A 18 -13.45 -14.79 19.81
N SER A 19 -12.84 -13.60 19.88
CA SER A 19 -12.34 -12.90 18.71
C SER A 19 -11.04 -13.50 18.19
N LYS A 20 -11.00 -13.81 16.89
CA LYS A 20 -9.78 -14.27 16.21
C LYS A 20 -9.00 -13.07 15.70
N LEU A 21 -7.86 -12.82 16.32
CA LEU A 21 -6.97 -11.72 15.94
C LEU A 21 -5.69 -12.26 15.31
N ALA A 22 -5.12 -11.51 14.39
CA ALA A 22 -3.79 -11.78 13.86
C ALA A 22 -3.01 -10.49 13.65
N LEU A 23 -1.72 -10.48 13.97
CA LEU A 23 -0.82 -9.42 13.54
C LEU A 23 -0.50 -9.64 12.06
N ILE A 24 -0.69 -8.60 11.26
CA ILE A 24 -0.32 -8.57 9.84
C ILE A 24 0.67 -7.43 9.58
N GLY A 25 0.85 -7.04 8.31
CA GLY A 25 1.63 -5.85 8.01
C GLY A 25 3.15 -6.08 8.07
N CYS A 26 3.89 -4.98 8.06
CA CYS A 26 5.36 -4.99 8.03
C CYS A 26 5.95 -5.69 9.26
N ARG A 27 5.37 -5.42 10.44
CA ARG A 27 5.80 -6.00 11.70
C ARG A 27 5.62 -7.52 11.75
N ALA A 28 4.60 -8.08 11.09
CA ALA A 28 4.46 -9.53 10.94
C ALA A 28 5.40 -10.14 9.88
N THR A 29 5.59 -9.43 8.76
CA THR A 29 6.29 -9.98 7.59
C THR A 29 7.81 -9.94 7.75
N ASN A 30 8.35 -8.78 8.11
CA ASN A 30 9.78 -8.54 8.27
C ASN A 30 9.97 -7.34 9.22
N SER A 31 10.32 -7.63 10.47
CA SER A 31 10.51 -6.59 11.49
C SER A 31 11.71 -5.68 11.22
N GLU A 32 12.68 -6.10 10.39
CA GLU A 32 13.90 -5.33 10.11
C GLU A 32 13.65 -4.17 9.13
N ILE A 33 12.66 -4.30 8.24
CA ILE A 33 12.28 -3.21 7.32
C ILE A 33 11.29 -2.22 7.94
N SER A 34 10.68 -2.57 9.08
CA SER A 34 9.65 -1.77 9.73
C SER A 34 10.28 -0.51 10.33
N TYR A 35 9.65 0.65 10.13
CA TYR A 35 10.09 1.90 10.74
C TYR A 35 9.52 2.07 12.15
N GLY A 36 10.12 2.97 12.93
CA GLY A 36 9.62 3.32 14.26
C GLY A 36 8.17 3.86 14.24
N CYS A 37 7.76 4.52 13.15
CA CYS A 37 6.41 5.04 12.96
C CYS A 37 5.37 4.00 12.49
N CYS A 38 5.78 2.78 12.15
CA CYS A 38 4.84 1.75 11.72
C CYS A 38 3.99 1.26 12.89
N GLU A 39 2.69 1.22 12.69
CA GLU A 39 1.70 0.62 13.56
C GLU A 39 1.84 -0.91 13.63
N TYR A 40 1.14 -1.48 14.60
CA TYR A 40 0.82 -2.90 14.65
C TYR A 40 -0.55 -3.09 13.99
N ASP A 41 -0.54 -3.62 12.77
CA ASP A 41 -1.76 -3.95 12.02
C ASP A 41 -2.40 -5.20 12.63
N ILE A 42 -3.54 -5.04 13.28
CA ILE A 42 -4.30 -6.13 13.91
C ILE A 42 -5.48 -6.48 13.02
N ALA A 43 -5.39 -7.62 12.34
CA ALA A 43 -6.50 -8.19 11.60
C ALA A 43 -7.53 -8.81 12.55
N VAL A 44 -8.79 -8.42 12.40
CA VAL A 44 -9.94 -9.03 13.07
C VAL A 44 -10.60 -10.01 12.09
N LEU A 45 -10.51 -11.31 12.37
CA LEU A 45 -10.87 -12.39 11.46
C LEU A 45 -12.26 -12.98 11.79
N GLY A 46 -13.16 -13.02 10.80
CA GLY A 46 -14.49 -13.62 10.94
C GLY A 46 -15.58 -12.64 11.34
N THR A 47 -16.73 -13.15 11.80
CA THR A 47 -17.91 -12.32 12.12
C THR A 47 -17.62 -11.40 13.30
N ASN A 48 -17.68 -10.09 13.04
CA ASN A 48 -17.50 -9.05 14.03
C ASN A 48 -18.74 -8.93 14.92
N ASP A 49 -18.73 -9.58 16.07
CA ASP A 49 -19.68 -9.24 17.14
C ASP A 49 -19.29 -7.92 17.85
N LEU A 50 -18.10 -7.38 17.55
CA LEU A 50 -17.50 -6.24 18.24
C LEU A 50 -17.72 -4.85 17.60
N ASP A 51 -18.39 -4.75 16.44
CA ASP A 51 -18.60 -3.49 15.68
C ASP A 51 -17.33 -2.60 15.60
N LEU A 52 -16.15 -3.21 15.52
CA LEU A 52 -14.88 -2.51 15.75
C LEU A 52 -14.46 -1.58 14.61
N GLY A 53 -15.14 -1.64 13.45
CA GLY A 53 -14.79 -0.88 12.26
C GLY A 53 -13.30 -1.03 11.90
N ASN A 54 -12.82 -0.23 10.94
CA ASN A 54 -11.38 0.04 10.94
C ASN A 54 -11.12 1.15 11.95
N LYS A 55 -10.12 0.97 12.81
CA LYS A 55 -9.87 1.90 13.92
C LYS A 55 -8.39 1.99 14.27
N VAL A 56 -7.93 3.21 14.50
CA VAL A 56 -6.59 3.46 15.06
C VAL A 56 -6.68 3.65 16.56
N THR A 57 -5.82 2.98 17.32
CA THR A 57 -5.68 3.13 18.77
C THR A 57 -4.24 3.52 19.11
N TYR A 58 -4.10 4.59 19.91
CA TYR A 58 -2.82 5.09 20.37
C TYR A 58 -2.59 4.63 21.82
N LEU A 59 -1.54 3.83 22.04
CA LEU A 59 -1.02 3.50 23.35
C LEU A 59 0.14 4.43 23.71
N ARG A 60 0.77 4.21 24.87
CA ARG A 60 1.85 5.07 25.36
C ARG A 60 3.06 5.07 24.43
N SER A 61 3.48 3.90 23.96
CA SER A 61 4.64 3.76 23.07
C SER A 61 4.35 3.06 21.75
N SER A 62 3.10 2.67 21.50
CA SER A 62 2.71 1.92 20.31
C SER A 62 1.43 2.47 19.69
N THR A 63 1.30 2.30 18.38
CA THR A 63 0.05 2.55 17.63
C THR A 63 -0.45 1.24 17.05
N LEU A 64 -1.75 0.97 17.19
CA LEU A 64 -2.43 -0.18 16.63
C LEU A 64 -3.41 0.30 15.58
N GLU A 65 -3.51 -0.43 14.48
CA GLU A 65 -4.61 -0.27 13.51
C GLU A 65 -5.39 -1.57 13.42
N PHE A 66 -6.67 -1.53 13.77
CA PHE A 66 -7.58 -2.65 13.62
C PHE A 66 -8.16 -2.65 12.20
N LEU A 67 -8.08 -3.80 11.53
CA LEU A 67 -8.52 -4.01 10.17
C LEU A 67 -9.45 -5.22 10.11
N ASN A 68 -10.68 -5.02 9.62
CA ASN A 68 -11.68 -6.08 9.61
C ASN A 68 -11.60 -6.96 8.36
N PHE A 69 -11.59 -8.28 8.58
CA PHE A 69 -11.65 -9.30 7.53
C PHE A 69 -12.80 -10.28 7.80
N PRO A 70 -14.07 -9.85 7.59
CA PRO A 70 -15.23 -10.66 7.94
C PRO A 70 -15.35 -11.95 7.11
N ASN A 71 -14.91 -11.89 5.85
CA ASN A 71 -14.90 -13.01 4.92
C ASN A 71 -13.47 -13.39 4.54
N TYR A 72 -12.57 -13.47 5.53
CA TYR A 72 -11.16 -13.73 5.26
C TYR A 72 -10.96 -15.07 4.54
N SER A 73 -10.00 -15.08 3.62
CA SER A 73 -9.56 -16.27 2.91
C SER A 73 -8.07 -16.43 3.12
N HIS A 74 -7.59 -17.67 3.25
CA HIS A 74 -6.15 -17.96 3.26
C HIS A 74 -5.45 -17.59 1.94
N HIS A 75 -6.21 -17.19 0.91
CA HIS A 75 -5.70 -16.68 -0.37
C HIS A 75 -5.66 -15.14 -0.44
N ASP A 76 -5.88 -14.43 0.68
CA ASP A 76 -5.71 -12.98 0.72
C ASP A 76 -4.23 -12.63 0.98
N ILE A 77 -3.60 -11.97 0.00
CA ILE A 77 -2.20 -11.50 0.09
C ILE A 77 -2.02 -10.53 1.28
N SER A 78 -3.07 -9.82 1.69
CA SER A 78 -3.04 -8.90 2.83
C SER A 78 -2.78 -9.62 4.15
N LEU A 79 -3.17 -10.90 4.24
CA LEU A 79 -3.00 -11.78 5.41
C LEU A 79 -1.77 -12.68 5.29
N PHE A 80 -0.94 -12.48 4.26
CA PHE A 80 0.29 -13.26 4.10
C PHE A 80 1.25 -13.04 5.28
N ASN A 81 1.82 -14.14 5.79
CA ASN A 81 2.66 -14.17 7.00
C ASN A 81 1.96 -13.61 8.25
N MET A 82 0.62 -13.67 8.32
CA MET A 82 -0.08 -13.32 9.55
C MET A 82 0.39 -14.17 10.72
N ILE A 83 0.48 -13.55 11.89
CA ILE A 83 0.81 -14.20 13.16
C ILE A 83 -0.46 -14.18 13.99
N GLU A 84 -1.09 -15.33 14.20
CA GLU A 84 -2.27 -15.44 15.07
C GLU A 84 -1.92 -14.97 16.48
N LEU A 85 -2.79 -14.15 17.06
CA LEU A 85 -2.62 -13.60 18.41
C LEU A 85 -3.42 -14.44 19.39
N GLU A 86 -2.71 -14.98 20.38
CA GLU A 86 -3.35 -15.72 21.47
C GLU A 86 -3.83 -14.74 22.55
N SER A 87 -5.08 -14.90 22.98
CA SER A 87 -5.59 -14.30 24.21
C SER A 87 -5.29 -15.23 25.39
N LYS A 88 -5.18 -14.71 26.62
CA LYS A 88 -5.04 -15.57 27.82
C LYS A 88 -6.13 -16.65 27.94
N ALA A 89 -7.32 -16.44 27.35
CA ALA A 89 -8.42 -17.41 27.34
C ALA A 89 -8.20 -18.58 26.36
N THR A 90 -7.41 -18.40 25.29
CA THR A 90 -7.22 -19.41 24.23
C THR A 90 -5.99 -20.30 24.44
N TYR A 91 -5.13 -19.96 25.41
CA TYR A 91 -3.91 -20.72 25.78
C TYR A 91 -4.17 -22.22 26.07
N HIS A 92 -5.38 -22.57 26.54
CA HIS A 92 -5.72 -23.95 26.91
C HIS A 92 -6.31 -24.80 25.77
N LEU A 93 -6.68 -24.24 24.63
CA LEU A 93 -7.48 -24.93 23.60
C LEU A 93 -6.71 -25.37 22.34
N LEU A 94 -5.46 -24.94 22.16
CA LEU A 94 -4.72 -25.20 20.91
C LEU A 94 -3.43 -26.01 21.14
N LYS A 95 -3.56 -27.20 21.72
CA LYS A 95 -2.59 -28.29 21.54
C LYS A 95 -2.96 -29.19 20.36
N SER A 96 -3.25 -28.59 19.21
CA SER A 96 -3.37 -29.36 17.97
C SER A 96 -2.71 -28.59 16.83
N PRO A 97 -1.67 -29.14 16.19
CA PRO A 97 -1.09 -28.53 15.00
C PRO A 97 -2.16 -28.60 13.91
N ARG A 98 -2.96 -27.54 13.77
CA ARG A 98 -3.90 -27.44 12.64
C ARG A 98 -3.04 -27.44 11.38
N SER A 99 -3.29 -28.40 10.50
CA SER A 99 -2.69 -28.45 9.18
C SER A 99 -3.10 -27.18 8.44
N ILE A 100 -2.18 -26.20 8.37
CA ILE A 100 -2.35 -25.03 7.51
C ILE A 100 -2.56 -25.57 6.11
N PRO A 101 -3.68 -25.23 5.42
CA PRO A 101 -3.89 -25.67 4.04
C PRO A 101 -2.65 -25.32 3.23
N LYS A 102 -2.16 -26.23 2.39
CA LYS A 102 -1.06 -25.93 1.47
C LYS A 102 -1.55 -24.91 0.44
N VAL A 103 -1.42 -23.63 0.76
CA VAL A 103 -1.71 -22.52 -0.15
C VAL A 103 -0.55 -22.42 -1.14
N ASP A 104 -0.85 -22.35 -2.45
CA ASP A 104 0.15 -22.00 -3.45
C ASP A 104 0.47 -20.50 -3.37
N VAL A 105 1.28 -20.15 -2.36
CA VAL A 105 1.73 -18.78 -2.10
C VAL A 105 2.38 -18.20 -3.36
N LYS A 106 3.21 -18.99 -4.06
CA LYS A 106 3.88 -18.53 -5.28
C LYS A 106 2.86 -18.17 -6.36
N GLY A 107 1.91 -19.06 -6.64
CA GLY A 107 0.84 -18.82 -7.61
C GLY A 107 -0.01 -17.61 -7.26
N MET A 108 -0.36 -17.45 -5.98
CA MET A 108 -1.13 -16.32 -5.47
C MET A 108 -0.43 -14.97 -5.70
N PHE A 109 0.85 -14.87 -5.34
CA PHE A 109 1.66 -13.67 -5.56
C PHE A 109 1.80 -13.34 -7.05
N ILE A 110 2.09 -14.34 -7.89
CA ILE A 110 2.21 -14.15 -9.34
C ILE A 110 0.86 -13.71 -9.95
N ALA A 111 -0.25 -14.32 -9.54
CA ALA A 111 -1.58 -13.97 -10.03
C ALA A 111 -1.97 -12.54 -9.62
N GLY A 112 -1.75 -12.18 -8.34
CA GLY A 112 -1.97 -10.83 -7.84
C GLY A 112 -1.10 -9.79 -8.56
N GLY A 113 0.18 -10.11 -8.80
CA GLY A 113 1.08 -9.25 -9.53
C GLY A 113 0.68 -9.07 -11.00
N LYS A 114 0.32 -10.16 -11.70
CA LYS A 114 -0.20 -10.09 -13.08
C LYS A 114 -1.48 -9.26 -13.17
N LYS A 115 -2.40 -9.40 -12.21
CA LYS A 115 -3.60 -8.56 -12.14
C LYS A 115 -3.22 -7.07 -12.07
N LYS A 116 -2.29 -6.70 -11.20
CA LYS A 116 -1.82 -5.31 -11.08
C LYS A 116 -1.14 -4.77 -12.33
N VAL A 117 -0.37 -5.60 -13.03
CA VAL A 117 0.22 -5.23 -14.34
C VAL A 117 -0.87 -5.03 -15.41
N VAL A 118 -1.95 -5.83 -15.39
CA VAL A 118 -3.12 -5.63 -16.26
C VAL A 118 -3.86 -4.33 -15.93
N ASP A 119 -4.08 -4.05 -14.65
CA ASP A 119 -4.73 -2.82 -14.19
C ASP A 119 -3.91 -1.57 -14.64
N SER A 120 -2.58 -1.63 -14.50
CA SER A 120 -1.66 -0.63 -15.05
C SER A 120 -1.81 -0.48 -16.56
N LEU A 121 -1.74 -1.58 -17.33
CA LEU A 121 -1.88 -1.57 -18.79
C LEU A 121 -3.22 -0.97 -19.24
N PHE A 122 -4.30 -1.29 -18.55
CA PHE A 122 -5.63 -0.80 -18.85
C PHE A 122 -5.71 0.73 -18.70
N ARG A 123 -5.12 1.27 -17.63
CA ARG A 123 -5.11 2.71 -17.34
C ARG A 123 -4.38 3.51 -18.43
N VAL A 124 -3.18 3.08 -18.83
CA VAL A 124 -2.44 3.77 -19.90
C VAL A 124 -3.04 3.52 -21.28
N SER A 125 -3.80 2.44 -21.49
CA SER A 125 -4.52 2.17 -22.75
C SER A 125 -5.71 3.10 -22.97
N LYS A 126 -6.34 3.60 -21.88
CA LYS A 126 -7.44 4.57 -21.95
C LYS A 126 -7.01 6.00 -22.28
N ASN A 127 -5.72 6.30 -22.27
CA ASN A 127 -5.20 7.65 -22.47
C ASN A 127 -5.30 8.15 -23.94
N THR A 128 -6.00 7.44 -24.84
CA THR A 128 -6.19 7.83 -26.23
C THR A 128 -7.31 8.86 -26.44
N ASP A 129 -8.22 9.04 -25.48
CA ASP A 129 -9.35 9.97 -25.58
C ASP A 129 -9.05 11.28 -24.82
N LYS A 130 -9.23 12.41 -25.51
CA LYS A 130 -8.77 13.80 -25.24
C LYS A 130 -9.20 14.49 -23.91
N THR A 131 -9.50 13.77 -22.84
CA THR A 131 -9.69 14.39 -21.52
C THR A 131 -8.37 14.47 -20.77
N GLU A 132 -7.60 15.51 -21.11
CA GLU A 132 -6.19 15.76 -20.75
C GLU A 132 -5.84 15.51 -19.27
N LEU A 133 -6.75 15.86 -18.35
CA LEU A 133 -6.52 15.78 -16.90
C LEU A 133 -6.54 14.36 -16.35
N ASN A 134 -7.37 13.50 -16.92
CA ASN A 134 -7.42 12.10 -16.51
C ASN A 134 -6.20 11.33 -17.02
N SER A 135 -5.60 11.75 -18.14
CA SER A 135 -4.46 11.04 -18.72
C SER A 135 -3.23 11.10 -17.82
N ALA A 136 -2.91 12.28 -17.27
CA ALA A 136 -1.80 12.45 -16.33
C ALA A 136 -2.04 11.69 -15.01
N LEU A 137 -3.27 11.74 -14.49
CA LEU A 137 -3.66 11.01 -13.28
C LEU A 137 -3.58 9.49 -13.50
N ASN A 138 -4.17 8.98 -14.58
CA ASN A 138 -4.12 7.57 -14.96
C ASN A 138 -2.69 7.08 -15.14
N LEU A 139 -1.82 7.94 -15.69
CA LEU A 139 -0.41 7.64 -15.85
C LEU A 139 0.29 7.43 -14.50
N LYS A 140 0.09 8.33 -13.52
CA LYS A 140 0.63 8.15 -12.15
C LYS A 140 0.09 6.89 -11.49
N ILE A 141 -1.23 6.71 -11.54
CA ILE A 141 -1.91 5.56 -10.98
C ILE A 141 -1.38 4.25 -11.60
N ALA A 142 -1.19 4.22 -12.93
CA ALA A 142 -0.63 3.06 -13.63
C ALA A 142 0.80 2.72 -13.21
N ALA A 143 1.65 3.72 -12.96
CA ALA A 143 3.00 3.50 -12.47
C ALA A 143 3.02 2.87 -11.06
N TYR A 144 2.13 3.32 -10.17
CA TYR A 144 1.98 2.73 -8.83
C TYR A 144 1.49 1.28 -8.87
N ASP A 145 0.55 0.96 -9.77
CA ASP A 145 0.10 -0.41 -9.99
C ASP A 145 1.19 -1.30 -10.57
N LEU A 146 1.98 -0.77 -11.51
CA LEU A 146 3.08 -1.53 -12.09
C LEU A 146 4.15 -1.87 -11.05
N ILE A 147 4.47 -0.93 -10.16
CA ILE A 147 5.37 -1.18 -9.02
C ILE A 147 4.82 -2.27 -8.10
N GLU A 148 3.53 -2.19 -7.71
CA GLU A 148 2.89 -3.26 -6.92
C GLU A 148 2.97 -4.61 -7.65
N GLY A 149 2.72 -4.62 -8.96
CA GLY A 149 2.81 -5.80 -9.80
C GLY A 149 4.19 -6.43 -9.80
N ILE A 150 5.24 -5.60 -9.95
CA ILE A 150 6.64 -6.03 -9.93
C ILE A 150 7.02 -6.61 -8.56
N LEU A 151 6.65 -5.94 -7.47
CA LEU A 151 6.89 -6.42 -6.12
C LEU A 151 6.22 -7.79 -5.89
N LEU A 152 4.95 -7.93 -6.27
CA LEU A 152 4.19 -9.17 -6.11
C LEU A 152 4.75 -10.32 -6.96
N ILE A 153 5.10 -10.07 -8.23
CA ILE A 153 5.76 -11.07 -9.09
C ILE A 153 7.10 -11.51 -8.48
N SER A 154 7.79 -10.59 -7.81
CA SER A 154 9.03 -10.83 -7.06
C SER A 154 8.76 -11.42 -5.66
N LYS A 155 7.53 -11.88 -5.38
CA LYS A 155 7.09 -12.47 -4.10
C LYS A 155 7.28 -11.56 -2.89
N THR A 156 7.30 -10.25 -3.12
CA THR A 156 7.39 -9.23 -2.09
C THR A 156 6.03 -8.60 -1.91
N ARG A 157 5.46 -8.66 -0.70
CA ARG A 157 4.17 -8.04 -0.40
C ARG A 157 4.35 -6.51 -0.41
N PRO A 158 3.64 -5.74 -1.25
CA PRO A 158 3.76 -4.29 -1.25
C PRO A 158 3.30 -3.71 0.10
N MET A 159 4.12 -2.83 0.67
CA MET A 159 3.81 -2.10 1.90
C MET A 159 4.01 -0.61 1.64
N PRO A 160 2.93 0.21 1.56
CA PRO A 160 3.00 1.53 0.93
C PRO A 160 4.13 2.46 1.38
N ILE A 161 4.44 2.50 2.69
CA ILE A 161 5.52 3.33 3.23
C ILE A 161 6.93 2.79 2.93
N HIS A 162 7.03 1.50 2.60
CA HIS A 162 8.27 0.79 2.33
C HIS A 162 8.47 0.45 0.84
N GLU A 163 7.46 0.58 -0.03
CA GLU A 163 7.51 0.11 -1.43
C GLU A 163 8.77 0.58 -2.18
N LEU A 164 9.18 1.84 -2.02
CA LEU A 164 10.38 2.35 -2.67
C LEU A 164 11.66 1.71 -2.10
N ASN A 165 11.73 1.49 -0.79
CA ASN A 165 12.83 0.73 -0.17
C ASN A 165 12.80 -0.75 -0.60
N GLN A 166 11.63 -1.37 -0.70
CA GLN A 166 11.46 -2.74 -1.18
C GLN A 166 11.97 -2.88 -2.62
N LEU A 167 11.65 -1.93 -3.50
CA LEU A 167 12.17 -1.89 -4.86
C LEU A 167 13.69 -1.84 -4.91
N ARG A 168 14.34 -1.03 -4.05
CA ARG A 168 15.80 -0.93 -3.97
C ARG A 168 16.47 -2.23 -3.53
N GLN A 169 15.75 -3.09 -2.81
CA GLN A 169 16.23 -4.36 -2.28
C GLN A 169 15.92 -5.56 -3.20
N LEU A 170 15.19 -5.36 -4.30
CA LEU A 170 14.87 -6.46 -5.21
C LEU A 170 16.13 -6.96 -5.92
N GLU A 171 16.35 -8.27 -5.87
CA GLU A 171 17.32 -8.95 -6.72
C GLU A 171 16.72 -9.12 -8.13
N ILE A 172 17.09 -8.21 -9.03
CA ILE A 172 16.54 -8.18 -10.39
C ILE A 172 17.49 -8.87 -11.36
N HIS A 173 17.02 -9.99 -11.91
CA HIS A 173 17.78 -10.80 -12.87
C HIS A 173 17.29 -10.65 -14.32
N LYS A 174 16.27 -9.80 -14.56
CA LYS A 174 15.67 -9.59 -15.89
C LYS A 174 15.71 -8.10 -16.23
N ASP A 175 16.43 -7.73 -17.29
CA ASP A 175 16.63 -6.33 -17.68
C ASP A 175 15.33 -5.55 -17.89
N PHE A 176 14.30 -6.19 -18.44
CA PHE A 176 13.00 -5.52 -18.66
C PHE A 176 12.28 -5.14 -17.36
N ILE A 177 12.59 -5.78 -16.23
CA ILE A 177 12.06 -5.38 -14.92
C ILE A 177 12.75 -4.10 -14.46
N ASN A 178 14.07 -4.00 -14.64
CA ASN A 178 14.81 -2.76 -14.37
C ASN A 178 14.30 -1.61 -15.23
N GLU A 179 14.11 -1.83 -16.54
CA GLU A 179 13.52 -0.85 -17.46
C GLU A 179 12.14 -0.37 -16.97
N ALA A 180 11.28 -1.31 -16.55
CA ALA A 180 9.95 -0.99 -16.05
C ALA A 180 9.98 -0.17 -14.76
N ILE A 181 10.90 -0.50 -13.83
CA ILE A 181 11.09 0.28 -12.60
C ILE A 181 11.55 1.69 -12.93
N GLN A 182 12.56 1.85 -13.80
CA GLN A 182 13.04 3.18 -14.19
C GLN A 182 11.93 4.01 -14.86
N ALA A 183 11.16 3.40 -15.76
CA ALA A 183 10.00 4.05 -16.37
C ALA A 183 8.97 4.49 -15.33
N CYS A 184 8.70 3.68 -14.30
CA CYS A 184 7.83 4.09 -13.19
C CYS A 184 8.42 5.24 -12.37
N ILE A 185 9.71 5.19 -12.04
CA ILE A 185 10.38 6.25 -11.26
C ILE A 185 10.33 7.59 -11.99
N GLU A 186 10.67 7.61 -13.29
CA GLU A 186 10.58 8.80 -14.15
C GLU A 186 9.12 9.28 -14.27
N CYS A 187 8.19 8.37 -14.52
CA CYS A 187 6.77 8.68 -14.61
C CYS A 187 6.23 9.34 -13.32
N LEU A 188 6.65 8.81 -12.17
CA LEU A 188 6.27 9.34 -10.87
C LEU A 188 7.02 10.64 -10.54
N GLY A 189 8.18 10.90 -11.15
CA GLY A 189 8.99 12.09 -10.90
C GLY A 189 9.64 12.07 -9.52
N ILE A 190 10.06 10.89 -9.06
CA ILE A 190 10.59 10.68 -7.70
C ILE A 190 11.84 11.53 -7.46
N GLU A 191 12.67 11.71 -8.47
CA GLU A 191 13.88 12.54 -8.45
C GLU A 191 13.59 14.04 -8.24
N ARG A 192 12.36 14.49 -8.48
CA ARG A 192 11.93 15.88 -8.27
C ARG A 192 11.47 16.15 -6.83
N ALA A 193 11.54 15.17 -5.93
CA ALA A 193 11.11 15.33 -4.55
C ALA A 193 11.92 16.41 -3.81
N THR A 194 11.32 17.60 -3.67
CA THR A 194 11.87 18.72 -2.90
C THR A 194 10.97 19.05 -1.71
N ARG A 195 11.51 19.73 -0.68
CA ARG A 195 10.70 20.19 0.46
C ARG A 195 9.51 21.05 0.03
N THR A 196 9.69 21.91 -0.98
CA THR A 196 8.62 22.77 -1.52
C THR A 196 7.51 21.95 -2.18
N ILE A 197 7.85 20.95 -2.99
CA ILE A 197 6.87 20.06 -3.61
C ILE A 197 6.13 19.27 -2.53
N MET A 198 6.85 18.63 -1.62
CA MET A 198 6.24 17.84 -0.54
C MET A 198 5.30 18.68 0.33
N ASN A 199 5.68 19.89 0.74
CA ASN A 199 4.81 20.75 1.55
C ASN A 199 3.48 21.06 0.86
N ARG A 200 3.48 21.26 -0.45
CA ARG A 200 2.25 21.44 -1.24
C ARG A 200 1.47 20.14 -1.35
N SER A 201 2.16 19.03 -1.62
CA SER A 201 1.54 17.70 -1.74
C SER A 201 0.87 17.25 -0.44
N ILE A 202 1.49 17.48 0.72
CA ILE A 202 0.95 17.15 2.04
C ILE A 202 -0.32 17.94 2.32
N LYS A 203 -0.33 19.25 2.04
CA LYS A 203 -1.52 20.09 2.22
C LYS A 203 -2.67 19.59 1.36
N ALA A 204 -2.43 19.34 0.07
CA ALA A 204 -3.46 18.83 -0.82
C ALA A 204 -3.95 17.43 -0.42
N MET A 205 -3.04 16.53 -0.03
CA MET A 205 -3.38 15.19 0.43
C MET A 205 -4.26 15.24 1.68
N LYS A 206 -3.96 16.09 2.67
CA LYS A 206 -4.79 16.23 3.88
C LYS A 206 -6.22 16.65 3.55
N GLU A 207 -6.40 17.55 2.59
CA GLU A 207 -7.74 17.94 2.13
C GLU A 207 -8.47 16.81 1.38
N ILE A 208 -7.77 16.10 0.49
CA ILE A 208 -8.34 14.96 -0.27
C ILE A 208 -8.76 13.83 0.69
N LEU A 209 -7.97 13.59 1.74
CA LEU A 209 -8.15 12.48 2.67
C LEU A 209 -8.80 12.87 4.01
N LYS A 210 -9.37 14.07 4.12
CA LYS A 210 -9.85 14.65 5.39
C LYS A 210 -10.88 13.80 6.14
N GLU A 211 -11.64 12.95 5.43
CA GLU A 211 -12.69 12.10 6.00
C GLU A 211 -12.18 10.70 6.39
N ARG A 212 -10.89 10.42 6.22
CA ARG A 212 -10.32 9.12 6.58
C ARG A 212 -10.12 9.00 8.09
N TYR A 213 -10.50 7.85 8.65
CA TYR A 213 -10.33 7.56 10.09
C TYR A 213 -8.85 7.50 10.52
N ASP A 214 -7.93 7.17 9.59
CA ASP A 214 -6.50 6.97 9.83
C ASP A 214 -5.64 8.19 9.45
N ILE A 215 -6.23 9.36 9.17
CA ILE A 215 -5.48 10.52 8.64
C ILE A 215 -4.34 11.00 9.57
N GLU A 216 -4.51 10.88 10.89
CA GLU A 216 -3.48 11.18 11.88
C GLU A 216 -2.31 10.18 11.80
N LEU A 217 -2.60 8.88 11.64
CA LEU A 217 -1.59 7.83 11.45
C LEU A 217 -0.82 8.04 10.14
N LEU A 218 -1.51 8.37 9.05
CA LEU A 218 -0.86 8.68 7.78
C LEU A 218 0.04 9.93 7.90
N SER A 219 -0.40 10.93 8.67
CA SER A 219 0.36 12.16 8.92
C SER A 219 1.62 11.91 9.74
N SER A 220 1.56 11.04 10.76
CA SER A 220 2.74 10.69 11.59
C SER A 220 3.80 9.94 10.77
N LYS A 221 3.37 9.06 9.86
CA LYS A 221 4.27 8.37 8.91
C LYS A 221 4.99 9.35 7.97
N ILE A 222 4.27 10.32 7.44
CA ILE A 222 4.85 11.38 6.59
C ILE A 222 5.86 12.20 7.39
N GLN A 223 5.50 12.61 8.60
CA GLN A 223 6.39 13.39 9.48
C GLN A 223 7.69 12.61 9.75
N PHE A 224 7.60 11.32 10.06
CA PHE A 224 8.75 10.46 10.25
C PHE A 224 9.67 10.45 9.02
N LEU A 225 9.13 10.24 7.81
CA LEU A 225 9.93 10.22 6.58
C LEU A 225 10.64 11.56 6.34
N LEU A 226 9.97 12.68 6.62
CA LEU A 226 10.55 14.03 6.49
C LEU A 226 11.69 14.29 7.49
N GLU A 227 11.50 13.89 8.75
CA GLU A 227 12.48 14.06 9.83
C GLU A 227 13.76 13.25 9.56
N HIS A 228 13.62 12.09 8.92
CA HIS A 228 14.75 11.22 8.57
C HIS A 228 15.34 11.52 7.18
N GLY A 229 14.90 12.59 6.51
CA GLY A 229 15.44 13.01 5.21
C GLY A 229 15.06 12.10 4.03
N LEU A 230 14.05 11.24 4.20
CA LEU A 230 13.59 10.28 3.19
C LEU A 230 12.61 10.93 2.21
N LEU A 231 13.05 11.98 1.50
CA LEU A 231 12.17 12.82 0.68
C LEU A 231 11.53 12.05 -0.49
N ALA A 232 12.30 11.19 -1.16
CA ALA A 232 11.82 10.35 -2.26
C ALA A 232 10.74 9.38 -1.81
N ASP A 233 10.98 8.68 -0.70
CA ASP A 233 10.04 7.74 -0.09
C ASP A 233 8.79 8.46 0.43
N CYS A 234 8.95 9.66 1.01
CA CYS A 234 7.83 10.50 1.43
C CYS A 234 6.95 10.93 0.24
N TYR A 235 7.57 11.38 -0.84
CA TYR A 235 6.85 11.80 -2.04
C TYR A 235 6.11 10.63 -2.69
N TYR A 236 6.77 9.47 -2.81
CA TYR A 236 6.16 8.23 -3.25
C TYR A 236 4.95 7.85 -2.38
N TYR A 237 5.13 7.85 -1.05
CA TYR A 237 4.08 7.45 -0.11
C TYR A 237 2.85 8.36 -0.19
N ILE A 238 3.04 9.68 -0.24
CA ILE A 238 1.93 10.64 -0.40
C ILE A 238 1.16 10.37 -1.70
N GLY A 239 1.87 10.23 -2.81
CA GLY A 239 1.22 10.00 -4.10
C GLY A 239 0.49 8.66 -4.13
N LYS A 240 1.05 7.62 -3.52
CA LYS A 240 0.41 6.33 -3.35
C LYS A 240 -0.91 6.41 -2.59
N LEU A 241 -0.93 7.13 -1.46
CA LEU A 241 -2.13 7.33 -0.65
C LEU A 241 -3.24 8.04 -1.44
N VAL A 242 -2.88 9.11 -2.14
CA VAL A 242 -3.82 9.89 -2.96
C VAL A 242 -4.36 9.03 -4.11
N CYS A 243 -3.50 8.34 -4.86
CA CYS A 243 -3.93 7.44 -5.92
C CYS A 243 -4.86 6.34 -5.41
N LYS A 244 -4.51 5.64 -4.32
CA LYS A 244 -5.36 4.59 -3.73
C LYS A 244 -6.72 5.12 -3.27
N HIS A 245 -6.78 6.36 -2.79
CA HIS A 245 -8.07 6.99 -2.49
C HIS A 245 -8.90 7.22 -3.75
N LEU A 246 -8.30 7.80 -4.80
CA LEU A 246 -8.98 8.14 -6.04
C LEU A 246 -9.45 6.92 -6.85
N GLU A 247 -8.75 5.77 -6.73
CA GLU A 247 -9.16 4.51 -7.35
C GLU A 247 -10.56 4.02 -6.91
N ASN A 248 -10.96 4.38 -5.69
CA ASN A 248 -12.25 3.99 -5.12
C ASN A 248 -13.34 5.05 -5.34
N ARG A 249 -13.06 6.07 -6.15
CA ARG A 249 -13.96 7.21 -6.40
C ARG A 249 -14.37 7.24 -7.86
N ASP A 250 -15.58 7.73 -8.10
CA ASP A 250 -16.08 7.90 -9.46
C ASP A 250 -15.39 9.06 -10.18
N HIS A 251 -15.63 9.14 -11.49
CA HIS A 251 -15.06 10.18 -12.35
C HIS A 251 -15.49 11.60 -11.92
N ALA A 252 -16.72 11.76 -11.44
CA ALA A 252 -17.23 13.06 -10.99
C ALA A 252 -16.44 13.58 -9.78
N PHE A 253 -16.15 12.71 -8.81
CA PHE A 253 -15.30 13.03 -7.67
C PHE A 253 -13.88 13.41 -8.11
N GLN A 254 -13.28 12.63 -9.02
CA GLN A 254 -11.92 12.91 -9.50
C GLN A 254 -11.81 14.29 -10.17
N ILE A 255 -12.83 14.71 -10.93
CA ILE A 255 -12.91 16.06 -11.52
C ILE A 255 -13.07 17.13 -10.44
N ASN A 256 -13.95 16.91 -9.46
CA ASN A 256 -14.19 17.89 -8.39
C ASN A 256 -12.93 18.21 -7.58
N TYR A 257 -12.03 17.23 -7.44
CA TYR A 257 -10.75 17.39 -6.75
C TYR A 257 -9.57 17.68 -7.69
N HIS A 258 -9.81 17.99 -8.98
CA HIS A 258 -8.75 18.14 -9.98
C HIS A 258 -7.59 19.04 -9.51
N LYS A 259 -7.87 20.25 -9.01
CA LYS A 259 -6.82 21.17 -8.53
C LYS A 259 -5.97 20.55 -7.42
N LEU A 260 -6.62 19.86 -6.47
CA LEU A 260 -5.94 19.20 -5.36
C LEU A 260 -5.14 17.99 -5.85
N ASN A 261 -5.68 17.19 -6.79
CA ASN A 261 -4.99 16.05 -7.40
C ASN A 261 -3.72 16.51 -8.12
N THR A 262 -3.81 17.60 -8.89
CA THR A 262 -2.67 18.20 -9.60
C THR A 262 -1.57 18.66 -8.65
N ILE A 263 -1.95 19.30 -7.53
CA ILE A 263 -0.98 19.73 -6.51
C ILE A 263 -0.38 18.53 -5.76
N ALA A 264 -1.22 17.55 -5.38
CA ALA A 264 -0.80 16.40 -4.62
C ALA A 264 0.21 15.54 -5.36
N LEU A 265 -0.03 15.31 -6.66
CA LEU A 265 0.71 14.36 -7.49
C LEU A 265 1.71 15.03 -8.46
N ASP A 266 1.85 16.36 -8.41
CA ASP A 266 2.65 17.15 -9.37
C ASP A 266 2.30 16.76 -10.82
N LEU A 267 1.01 16.77 -11.15
CA LEU A 267 0.53 16.34 -12.48
C LEU A 267 1.01 17.33 -13.55
N THR A 268 1.61 16.78 -14.61
CA THR A 268 2.03 17.54 -15.77
C THR A 268 0.87 17.77 -16.73
N SER A 269 0.89 18.89 -17.44
CA SER A 269 0.02 19.19 -18.59
C SER A 269 0.72 18.96 -19.93
N ASP A 270 1.97 18.49 -19.93
CA ASP A 270 2.73 18.17 -21.14
C ASP A 270 2.19 16.88 -21.79
N TYR A 271 1.42 17.06 -22.86
CA TYR A 271 0.77 15.97 -23.58
C TYR A 271 1.75 15.05 -24.30
N GLU A 272 2.83 15.60 -24.84
CA GLU A 272 3.85 14.80 -25.54
C GLU A 272 4.54 13.88 -24.54
N TYR A 273 4.88 14.41 -23.36
CA TYR A 273 5.41 13.61 -22.26
C TYR A 273 4.43 12.54 -21.79
N ILE A 274 3.15 12.89 -21.57
CA ILE A 274 2.13 11.92 -21.12
C ILE A 274 1.97 10.77 -22.12
N ASN A 275 1.93 11.07 -23.42
CA ASN A 275 1.83 10.06 -24.46
C ASN A 275 3.07 9.17 -24.52
N LYS A 276 4.26 9.77 -24.52
CA LYS A 276 5.53 9.04 -24.52
C LYS A 276 5.61 8.07 -23.34
N MET A 277 5.29 8.53 -22.13
CA MET A 277 5.33 7.70 -20.93
C MET A 277 4.22 6.65 -20.91
N SER A 278 3.03 6.97 -21.42
CA SER A 278 1.94 5.99 -21.56
C SER A 278 2.35 4.84 -22.49
N GLU A 279 2.96 5.12 -23.64
CA GLU A 279 3.47 4.07 -24.55
C GLU A 279 4.62 3.27 -23.94
N LEU A 280 5.53 3.93 -23.22
CA LEU A 280 6.61 3.25 -22.50
C LEU A 280 6.08 2.27 -21.44
N LEU A 281 5.13 2.71 -20.61
CA LEU A 281 4.52 1.83 -19.60
C LEU A 281 3.70 0.71 -20.26
N LYS A 282 2.97 0.97 -21.36
CA LYS A 282 2.29 -0.09 -22.14
C LYS A 282 3.28 -1.17 -22.58
N LEU A 283 4.44 -0.77 -23.10
CA LEU A 283 5.48 -1.70 -23.53
C LEU A 283 6.01 -2.52 -22.35
N CYS A 284 6.30 -1.87 -21.22
CA CYS A 284 6.77 -2.52 -20.00
C CYS A 284 5.76 -3.57 -19.48
N CYS A 285 4.48 -3.21 -19.37
CA CYS A 285 3.42 -4.12 -18.96
C CYS A 285 3.32 -5.33 -19.90
N LYS A 286 3.36 -5.12 -21.22
CA LYS A 286 3.32 -6.21 -22.20
C LYS A 286 4.53 -7.14 -22.09
N LYS A 287 5.74 -6.61 -21.85
CA LYS A 287 6.94 -7.43 -21.62
C LYS A 287 6.80 -8.27 -20.36
N ILE A 288 6.31 -7.69 -19.26
CA ILE A 288 6.11 -8.38 -17.99
C ILE A 288 5.05 -9.48 -18.11
N LEU A 289 3.90 -9.22 -18.75
CA LEU A 289 2.81 -10.20 -18.87
C LEU A 289 3.17 -11.40 -19.77
N LYS A 290 4.09 -11.22 -20.72
CA LYS A 290 4.58 -12.29 -21.60
C LYS A 290 5.58 -13.24 -20.91
N ASN A 291 6.14 -12.85 -19.77
CA ASN A 291 7.22 -13.55 -19.06
C ASN A 291 6.84 -13.98 -17.64
#